data_AF-A0A1J0TUS6-F1
#
_entry.id   AF-A0A1J0TUS6-F1
#
_cell.length_a   1.000
_cell.length_b   1.000
_cell.length_c   1.000
_cell.angle_alpha   90.00
_cell.angle_beta   90.00
_cell.angle_gamma   90.00
#
_symmetry.space_group_name_H-M   'P 1'
#
loop_
_entity.id
_entity.type
_entity.pdbx_description
1 polymer ?
#
loop_
_entity_poly.entity_id
_entity_poly.type
_entity_poly.pdbx_seq_one_letter_code
_entity_poly.pdbx_strand_id
1 'polypeptide(L)'
;MSALKVDPDSLKSLAYALEGEAETIYALEPSAALESVAGAMPSSAVGGVAGRAGAPLDTAYRAMANCLRRMAEATEAAARNYEVAEEEFSRQLAAVGSDFEGTAP
;
A
#
# COMPACT_ATOMS: atom_id res chain seq x y z
N MET A 1 1.42 -26.69 -15.95
CA MET A 1 2.17 -25.46 -16.29
C MET A 1 1.57 -24.36 -15.45
N SER A 2 2.24 -23.91 -14.38
CA SER A 2 1.70 -22.80 -13.57
C SER A 2 2.01 -21.50 -14.29
N ALA A 3 0.96 -20.84 -14.72
CA ALA A 3 0.97 -19.53 -15.36
C ALA A 3 1.40 -18.45 -14.36
N LEU A 4 2.03 -17.41 -14.91
CA LEU A 4 2.46 -16.14 -14.29
C LEU A 4 3.39 -16.25 -13.07
N LYS A 5 4.58 -15.65 -13.20
CA LYS A 5 5.69 -15.74 -12.23
C LYS A 5 5.41 -15.04 -10.88
N VAL A 6 4.24 -14.42 -10.73
CA VAL A 6 3.86 -13.60 -9.59
C VAL A 6 2.65 -14.22 -8.92
N ASP A 7 2.77 -14.50 -7.62
CA ASP A 7 1.72 -15.05 -6.78
C ASP A 7 0.75 -13.92 -6.33
N PRO A 8 -0.53 -13.95 -6.74
CA PRO A 8 -1.52 -12.93 -6.33
C PRO A 8 -1.74 -12.85 -4.82
N ASP A 9 -1.59 -13.96 -4.09
CA ASP A 9 -1.75 -13.97 -2.63
C ASP A 9 -0.60 -13.21 -1.95
N SER A 10 0.63 -13.38 -2.45
CA SER A 10 1.78 -12.57 -2.02
C SER A 10 1.59 -11.07 -2.29
N LEU A 11 0.98 -10.70 -3.43
CA LEU A 11 0.66 -9.30 -3.72
C LEU A 11 -0.39 -8.74 -2.75
N LYS A 12 -1.46 -9.51 -2.47
CA LYS A 12 -2.46 -9.12 -1.48
C LYS A 12 -1.85 -8.93 -0.10
N SER A 13 -1.01 -9.87 0.34
CA SER A 13 -0.29 -9.76 1.63
C SER A 13 0.59 -8.51 1.69
N LEU A 14 1.28 -8.17 0.59
CA LEU A 14 2.09 -6.97 0.51
C LEU A 14 1.22 -5.70 0.58
N ALA A 15 0.08 -5.66 -0.13
CA ALA A 15 -0.86 -4.55 -0.07
C ALA A 15 -1.36 -4.31 1.36
N TYR A 16 -1.76 -5.37 2.08
CA TYR A 16 -2.18 -5.28 3.48
C TYR A 16 -1.06 -4.78 4.40
N ALA A 17 0.18 -5.25 4.21
CA ALA A 17 1.32 -4.79 5.01
C ALA A 17 1.61 -3.30 4.78
N LEU A 18 1.57 -2.85 3.52
CA LEU A 18 1.77 -1.43 3.16
C LEU A 18 0.68 -0.54 3.75
N GLU A 19 -0.58 -0.99 3.72
CA GLU A 19 -1.70 -0.25 4.31
C GLU A 19 -1.55 -0.15 5.84
N GLY A 20 -1.21 -1.24 6.53
CA GLY A 20 -0.98 -1.23 7.97
C GLY A 20 0.17 -0.30 8.39
N GLU A 21 1.27 -0.28 7.63
CA GLU A 21 2.37 0.65 7.88
C GLU A 21 1.95 2.11 7.58
N ALA A 22 1.17 2.33 6.53
CA ALA A 22 0.65 3.65 6.20
C ALA A 22 -0.22 4.22 7.33
N GLU A 23 -1.10 3.42 7.92
CA GLU A 23 -1.91 3.82 9.06
C GLU A 23 -1.05 4.12 10.29
N THR A 24 -0.05 3.27 10.56
CA THR A 24 0.89 3.46 11.68
C THR A 24 1.63 4.80 11.55
N ILE A 25 2.14 5.11 10.36
CA ILE A 25 2.84 6.36 10.07
C ILE A 25 1.89 7.56 10.10
N TYR A 26 0.68 7.41 9.58
CA TYR A 26 -0.32 8.48 9.56
C TYR A 26 -0.79 8.89 10.96
N ALA A 27 -0.82 7.94 11.89
CA ALA A 27 -1.18 8.17 13.28
C ALA A 27 -0.09 8.88 14.11
N LEU A 28 1.11 9.09 13.55
CA LEU A 28 2.16 9.84 14.23
C LEU A 28 1.81 11.34 14.24
N GLU A 29 1.81 11.93 15.44
CA GLU A 29 1.59 13.37 15.66
C GLU A 29 2.83 14.05 16.28
N PRO A 30 3.93 14.23 15.50
CA PRO A 30 5.13 14.94 15.95
C PRO A 30 4.85 16.35 16.48
N SER A 31 3.89 17.07 15.90
CA SER A 31 3.51 18.41 16.34
C SER A 31 3.11 18.45 17.81
N ALA A 32 2.32 17.50 18.31
CA ALA A 32 1.90 17.45 19.70
C ALA A 32 3.09 17.35 20.67
N ALA A 33 4.08 16.50 20.34
CA ALA A 33 5.30 16.36 21.13
C ALA A 33 6.14 17.66 21.10
N LEU A 34 6.23 18.31 19.94
CA LEU A 34 7.01 19.53 19.76
C LEU A 34 6.36 20.76 20.38
N GLU A 35 5.03 20.84 20.40
CA GLU A 35 4.27 21.85 21.12
C GLU A 35 4.49 21.75 22.63
N SER A 36 4.54 20.52 23.17
CA SER A 36 4.88 20.30 24.58
C SER A 36 6.27 20.83 24.92
N VAL A 37 7.28 20.57 24.07
CA VAL A 37 8.63 21.10 24.24
C VAL A 37 8.66 22.63 24.14
N ALA A 38 7.95 23.19 23.17
CA ALA A 38 7.86 24.64 23.00
C ALA A 38 7.21 25.32 24.23
N GLY A 39 6.14 24.72 24.77
CA GLY A 39 5.45 25.19 25.97
C GLY A 39 6.28 25.08 27.24
N ALA A 40 7.12 24.05 27.36
CA ALA A 40 8.05 23.90 28.48
C ALA A 40 9.22 24.91 28.43
N MET A 41 9.54 25.45 27.24
CA MET A 41 10.69 26.33 27.01
C MET A 41 10.34 27.59 26.18
N PRO A 42 9.38 28.42 26.62
CA PRO A 42 8.78 29.46 25.78
C PRO A 42 9.73 30.60 25.39
N SER A 43 10.78 30.84 26.19
CA SER A 43 11.80 31.88 25.92
C SER A 43 13.10 31.31 25.33
N SER A 44 13.15 30.01 25.05
CA SER A 44 14.33 29.37 24.48
C SER A 44 14.27 29.38 22.95
N ALA A 45 15.44 29.58 22.32
CA ALA A 45 15.61 29.35 20.89
C ALA A 45 15.20 27.92 20.48
N VAL A 46 15.45 26.93 21.34
CA VAL A 46 15.07 25.53 21.10
C VAL A 46 13.55 25.36 21.08
N GLY A 47 12.83 25.96 22.04
CA GLY A 47 11.37 25.93 22.06
C GLY A 47 10.75 26.63 20.84
N GLY A 48 11.34 27.76 20.42
CA GLY A 48 10.94 28.45 19.20
C GLY A 48 11.18 27.66 17.91
N VAL A 49 12.26 26.86 17.85
CA VAL A 49 12.51 25.95 16.71
C VAL A 49 11.54 24.76 16.76
N ALA A 50 11.33 24.15 17.93
CA ALA A 50 10.42 23.03 18.12
C ALA A 50 8.99 23.38 17.64
N GLY A 51 8.45 24.52 18.07
CA GLY A 51 7.13 24.97 17.65
C GLY A 51 6.99 25.19 16.14
N ARG A 52 8.07 25.56 15.44
CA ARG A 52 8.05 25.71 13.97
C ARG A 52 8.22 24.39 13.22
N ALA A 53 8.83 23.38 13.84
CA ALA A 53 9.13 22.11 13.19
C ALA A 53 7.93 21.15 13.13
N GLY A 54 6.93 21.32 14.00
CA GLY A 54 5.76 20.43 14.11
C GLY A 54 4.98 20.26 12.80
N ALA A 55 4.42 21.35 12.26
CA ALA A 55 3.61 21.30 11.04
C ALA A 55 4.34 20.72 9.81
N PRO A 56 5.61 21.10 9.52
CA PRO A 56 6.38 20.47 8.45
C PRO A 56 6.58 18.96 8.64
N LEU A 57 6.82 18.51 9.87
CA LEU A 57 6.98 17.08 10.16
C LEU A 57 5.67 16.33 9.96
N ASP A 58 4.55 16.81 10.51
CA ASP A 58 3.24 16.19 10.29
C ASP A 58 2.91 16.05 8.79
N THR A 59 3.23 17.10 8.01
CA THR A 59 3.05 17.09 6.55
C THR A 59 3.90 16.00 5.90
N ALA A 60 5.16 15.85 6.30
CA ALA A 60 6.05 14.83 5.78
C ALA A 60 5.57 13.41 6.13
N TYR A 61 5.15 13.16 7.38
CA TYR A 61 4.60 11.86 7.78
C TYR A 61 3.32 11.51 7.02
N ARG A 62 2.39 12.48 6.86
CA ARG A 62 1.18 12.28 6.06
C ARG A 62 1.51 12.00 4.59
N ALA A 63 2.52 12.67 4.02
CA ALA A 63 2.96 12.41 2.66
C ALA A 63 3.55 10.99 2.50
N MET A 64 4.34 10.53 3.46
CA MET A 64 4.87 9.16 3.47
C MET A 64 3.76 8.12 3.57
N ALA A 65 2.82 8.30 4.49
CA ALA A 65 1.65 7.42 4.62
C ALA A 65 0.84 7.36 3.32
N ASN A 66 0.57 8.51 2.69
CA ASN A 66 -0.13 8.54 1.41
C ASN A 66 0.64 7.85 0.28
N CYS A 67 1.97 7.89 0.28
CA CYS A 67 2.79 7.15 -0.65
C CYS A 67 2.61 5.63 -0.47
N LEU A 68 2.65 5.16 0.77
CA LEU A 68 2.43 3.74 1.10
C LEU A 68 1.02 3.27 0.73
N ARG A 69 -0.02 4.06 1.00
CA ARG A 69 -1.39 3.75 0.55
C ARG A 69 -1.48 3.60 -0.97
N ARG A 70 -0.85 4.50 -1.73
CA ARG A 70 -0.80 4.40 -3.20
C ARG A 70 -0.07 3.14 -3.68
N MET A 71 1.00 2.74 -2.99
CA MET A 71 1.69 1.49 -3.28
C MET A 71 0.82 0.27 -2.97
N ALA A 72 0.07 0.29 -1.86
CA ALA A 72 -0.89 -0.75 -1.51
C ALA A 72 -1.98 -0.89 -2.58
N GLU A 73 -2.61 0.23 -2.97
CA GLU A 73 -3.62 0.28 -4.04
C GLU A 73 -3.10 -0.29 -5.37
N ALA A 74 -1.88 0.10 -5.77
CA ALA A 74 -1.26 -0.40 -7.00
C ALA A 74 -0.98 -1.91 -6.93
N THR A 75 -0.54 -2.40 -5.77
CA THR A 75 -0.25 -3.82 -5.54
C THR A 75 -1.54 -4.66 -5.57
N GLU A 76 -2.60 -4.16 -4.94
CA GLU A 76 -3.91 -4.81 -4.94
C GLU A 76 -4.53 -4.83 -6.35
N ALA A 77 -4.39 -3.73 -7.11
CA ALA A 77 -4.80 -3.67 -8.50
C ALA A 77 -4.02 -4.67 -9.37
N ALA A 78 -2.72 -4.83 -9.15
CA ALA A 78 -1.92 -5.83 -9.84
C ALA A 78 -2.41 -7.25 -9.52
N ALA A 79 -2.69 -7.57 -8.25
CA ALA A 79 -3.22 -8.87 -7.84
C ALA A 79 -4.53 -9.21 -8.57
N ARG A 80 -5.48 -8.26 -8.58
CA ARG A 80 -6.75 -8.43 -9.31
C ARG A 80 -6.55 -8.66 -10.81
N ASN A 81 -5.63 -7.93 -11.43
CA ASN A 81 -5.35 -8.10 -12.86
C ASN A 81 -4.79 -9.50 -13.17
N TYR A 82 -3.93 -10.04 -12.29
CA TYR A 82 -3.42 -11.41 -12.45
C TYR A 82 -4.54 -12.44 -12.31
N GLU A 83 -5.46 -12.28 -11.36
CA GLU A 83 -6.60 -13.19 -11.17
C GLU A 83 -7.52 -13.21 -12.39
N VAL A 84 -7.86 -12.03 -12.93
CA VAL A 84 -8.69 -11.91 -14.14
C VAL A 84 -8.02 -12.56 -15.35
N ALA A 85 -6.71 -12.32 -15.52
CA ALA A 85 -5.96 -12.91 -16.62
C ALA A 85 -5.89 -14.44 -16.53
N GLU A 86 -5.71 -14.99 -15.33
CA GLU A 86 -5.67 -16.43 -15.11
C GLU A 86 -7.04 -17.09 -15.32
N GLU A 87 -8.13 -16.44 -14.88
CA GLU A 87 -9.49 -16.92 -15.12
C GLU A 87 -9.81 -16.95 -16.62
N GLU A 88 -9.45 -15.89 -17.34
CA GLU A 88 -9.64 -15.82 -18.79
C GLU A 88 -8.83 -16.90 -19.52
N PHE A 89 -7.56 -17.07 -19.14
CA PHE A 89 -6.70 -18.11 -19.70
C PHE A 89 -7.27 -19.51 -19.46
N SER A 90 -7.71 -19.80 -18.22
CA SER A 90 -8.31 -21.07 -17.85
C SER A 90 -9.60 -21.34 -18.64
N ARG A 91 -10.43 -20.32 -18.85
CA ARG A 91 -11.66 -20.40 -19.63
C ARG A 91 -11.38 -20.73 -21.10
N GLN A 92 -10.39 -20.06 -21.70
CA GLN A 92 -9.97 -20.32 -23.08
C GLN A 92 -9.39 -21.74 -23.22
N LEU A 93 -8.59 -22.17 -22.26
CA LEU A 93 -8.01 -23.53 -22.25
C LEU A 93 -9.09 -24.61 -22.16
N ALA A 94 -10.11 -24.41 -21.30
CA ALA A 94 -11.25 -25.32 -21.19
C ALA A 94 -12.05 -25.39 -22.50
N ALA A 95 -12.29 -24.24 -23.15
CA ALA A 95 -12.99 -24.19 -24.43
C ALA A 95 -12.25 -24.96 -25.54
N VAL A 96 -10.93 -24.77 -25.65
CA VAL A 96 -10.09 -25.52 -26.60
C VAL A 96 -10.11 -27.01 -26.28
N GLY A 97 -10.00 -27.40 -25.01
CA GLY A 97 -10.10 -28.80 -24.59
C GLY A 97 -11.43 -29.45 -24.96
N SER A 98 -12.54 -28.74 -24.77
CA SER A 98 -13.88 -29.24 -25.14
C SER A 98 -14.08 -29.37 -26.66
N ASP A 99 -13.46 -28.51 -27.47
CA ASP A 99 -13.51 -28.62 -28.93
C ASP A 99 -12.83 -29.90 -29.44
N PHE A 100 -11.76 -30.35 -28.78
CA PHE A 100 -11.08 -31.62 -29.10
C PHE A 100 -11.88 -32.86 -28.68
N GLU A 101 -12.67 -32.80 -27.60
CA GLU A 101 -13.54 -33.90 -27.17
C GLU A 101 -14.82 -34.01 -28.02
N GLY A 102 -15.32 -32.90 -28.57
CA GLY A 102 -16.48 -32.87 -29.47
C GLY A 102 -16.24 -33.39 -30.89
N THR A 103 -14.99 -33.72 -31.24
CA THR A 103 -14.58 -34.19 -32.58
C THR A 103 -14.15 -35.67 -32.63
N ALA A 104 -14.50 -36.48 -31.62
CA ALA A 104 -14.37 -37.94 -31.70
C ALA A 104 -15.55 -38.55 -32.50
N PRO A 105 -15.30 -39.39 -33.53
CA PRO A 105 -16.32 -40.02 -34.38
C PRO A 105 -17.13 -41.13 -33.69
#